data_AF-A0A8D8D285-F1
#
_entry.id   AF-A0A8D8D285-F1
#
_cell.length_a   1.000
_cell.length_b   1.000
_cell.length_c   1.000
_cell.angle_alpha   90.00
_cell.angle_beta   90.00
_cell.angle_gamma   90.00
#
_symmetry.space_group_name_H-M   'P 1'
#
loop_
_entity.id
_entity.type
_entity.pdbx_description
1 polymer ?
#
loop_
_entity_poly.entity_id
_entity_poly.type
_entity_poly.pdbx_seq_one_letter_code
_entity_poly.pdbx_strand_id
1 'polypeptide(L)'
;MPSTLLFANSNEGRVYALSTSGAAWREFLYLGLEFKKISVVPHFMWAIGGDRQVYVHVHGLDIPIRIKEEAYENERWLPIEGFSSRLLPTDRYHFSNVDGTVDRNIDKIRLPSMAWQWDGEWQLDLTLDGQPLDHDGWTYAVDFPATYHPQKNWKSCVRRRKWVRFRRYCALNSWCAVAPLHKDPTQEPFIDVAINGSSVPGAAPGLLL
;
A
#
# COMPACT_ATOMS: atom_id res chain seq x y z
N MET A 1 17.92 17.01 -25.75
CA MET A 1 17.66 16.17 -24.56
C MET A 1 16.64 16.90 -23.70
N PRO A 2 15.61 16.24 -23.13
CA PRO A 2 14.76 16.88 -22.14
C PRO A 2 15.61 17.33 -20.95
N SER A 3 15.28 18.47 -20.35
CA SER A 3 15.96 18.92 -19.12
C SER A 3 15.65 17.97 -17.97
N THR A 4 16.67 17.62 -17.20
CA THR A 4 16.57 16.84 -15.95
C THR A 4 16.82 17.76 -14.75
N LEU A 5 16.53 17.27 -13.54
CA LEU A 5 16.76 18.00 -12.29
C LEU A 5 17.92 17.35 -11.51
N LEU A 6 18.83 18.19 -11.04
CA LEU A 6 19.79 17.86 -9.98
C LEU A 6 19.23 18.35 -8.65
N PHE A 7 19.48 17.60 -7.57
CA PHE A 7 19.01 17.93 -6.23
C PHE A 7 20.18 18.02 -5.26
N ALA A 8 20.10 18.93 -4.30
CA ALA A 8 21.11 19.09 -3.25
C ALA A 8 20.45 19.51 -1.93
N ASN A 9 21.08 19.15 -0.81
CA ASN A 9 20.79 19.77 0.48
C ASN A 9 21.85 20.82 0.84
N SER A 10 21.45 21.90 1.52
CA SER A 10 22.39 22.85 2.11
C SER A 10 22.86 22.38 3.50
N ASN A 11 23.85 23.06 4.05
CA ASN A 11 24.29 22.91 5.43
C ASN A 11 23.20 23.25 6.47
N GLU A 12 22.19 24.02 6.07
CA GLU A 12 20.99 24.32 6.87
C GLU A 12 19.88 23.26 6.72
N GLY A 13 20.14 22.20 5.94
CA GLY A 13 19.17 21.13 5.68
C GLY A 13 18.06 21.50 4.70
N ARG A 14 18.23 22.58 3.92
CA ARG A 14 17.27 23.04 2.91
C ARG A 14 17.45 22.30 1.60
N VAL A 15 16.37 22.06 0.86
CA VAL A 15 16.40 21.29 -0.40
C VAL A 15 16.35 22.23 -1.59
N TYR A 16 17.26 22.03 -2.54
CA TYR A 16 17.33 22.79 -3.77
C TYR A 16 17.25 21.86 -4.98
N ALA A 17 16.69 22.37 -6.07
CA ALA A 17 16.76 21.76 -7.39
C ALA A 17 17.38 22.70 -8.42
N LEU A 18 18.18 22.13 -9.32
CA LEU A 18 18.77 22.81 -10.47
C LEU A 18 18.34 22.08 -11.73
N SER A 19 17.70 22.78 -12.66
CA SER A 19 17.50 22.27 -14.01
C SER A 19 18.83 22.17 -14.73
N THR A 20 19.08 21.08 -15.46
CA THR A 20 20.28 20.94 -16.30
C THR A 20 20.31 21.89 -17.48
N SER A 21 19.19 22.54 -17.80
CA SER A 21 19.11 23.67 -18.74
C SER A 21 19.09 25.05 -18.05
N GLY A 22 19.09 25.07 -16.72
CA GLY A 22 19.04 26.30 -15.92
C GLY A 22 20.42 26.71 -15.41
N ALA A 23 20.51 27.95 -14.92
CA ALA A 23 21.75 28.52 -14.39
C ALA A 23 21.71 28.79 -12.87
N ALA A 24 20.58 28.51 -12.21
CA ALA A 24 20.39 28.83 -10.80
C ALA A 24 19.65 27.72 -10.05
N TRP A 25 20.13 27.43 -8.84
CA TRP A 25 19.44 26.56 -7.88
C TRP A 25 18.17 27.25 -7.39
N ARG A 26 17.09 26.49 -7.28
CA ARG A 26 15.81 26.95 -6.74
C ARG A 26 15.50 26.16 -5.47
N GLU A 27 15.18 26.88 -4.41
CA GLU A 27 14.79 26.26 -3.16
C GLU A 27 13.38 25.68 -3.25
N PHE A 28 13.17 24.56 -2.58
CA PHE A 28 11.84 24.04 -2.30
C PHE A 28 11.12 24.93 -1.30
N LEU A 29 9.79 24.87 -1.28
CA LEU A 29 9.01 25.53 -0.25
C LEU A 29 9.43 25.01 1.13
N TYR A 30 9.80 25.91 2.02
CA TYR A 30 10.14 25.53 3.38
C TYR A 30 8.89 25.35 4.23
N LEU A 31 8.80 24.16 4.82
CA LEU A 31 7.66 23.72 5.62
C LEU A 31 8.07 23.46 7.08
N GLY A 32 9.15 24.09 7.56
CA GLY A 32 9.66 23.84 8.91
C GLY A 32 10.40 22.50 9.06
N LEU A 33 10.93 21.96 7.96
CA LEU A 33 11.63 20.68 7.92
C LEU A 33 13.06 20.89 7.40
N GLU A 34 14.03 20.36 8.13
CA GLU A 34 15.43 20.28 7.73
C GLU A 34 15.83 18.83 7.45
N PHE A 35 16.56 18.59 6.36
CA PHE A 35 16.97 17.25 5.95
C PHE A 35 18.48 17.05 6.00
N LYS A 36 18.89 15.94 6.61
CA LYS A 36 20.29 15.50 6.67
C LYS A 36 20.71 14.79 5.40
N LYS A 37 19.80 14.03 4.79
CA LYS A 37 20.06 13.28 3.56
C LYS A 37 18.80 13.24 2.71
N ILE A 38 18.99 13.32 1.40
CA ILE A 38 17.94 13.13 0.40
C ILE A 38 18.41 12.08 -0.62
N SER A 39 17.46 11.33 -1.15
CA SER A 39 17.64 10.42 -2.28
C SER A 39 16.45 10.58 -3.22
N VAL A 40 16.72 10.73 -4.52
CA VAL A 40 15.73 11.23 -5.48
C VAL A 40 15.74 10.40 -6.75
N VAL A 41 14.54 10.07 -7.23
CA VAL A 41 14.25 9.49 -8.55
C VAL A 41 13.18 10.32 -9.23
N PRO A 42 12.89 10.11 -10.53
CA PRO A 42 11.73 10.73 -11.15
C PRO A 42 10.47 10.58 -10.28
N HIS A 43 9.83 11.71 -9.99
CA HIS A 43 8.61 11.85 -9.19
C HIS A 43 8.66 11.56 -7.68
N PHE A 44 9.72 10.93 -7.16
CA PHE A 44 9.80 10.57 -5.74
C PHE A 44 11.10 11.04 -5.10
N MET A 45 10.98 11.63 -3.92
CA MET A 45 12.11 12.01 -3.07
C MET A 45 11.91 11.38 -1.71
N TRP A 46 12.95 10.73 -1.20
CA TRP A 46 13.01 10.24 0.16
C TRP A 46 14.06 11.00 0.92
N ALA A 47 13.80 11.29 2.19
CA ALA A 47 14.70 12.08 3.00
C ALA A 47 14.73 11.60 4.45
N ILE A 48 15.89 11.81 5.09
CA ILE A 48 16.05 11.69 6.54
C ILE A 48 16.06 13.09 7.12
N GLY A 49 15.08 13.38 7.98
CA GLY A 49 14.96 14.65 8.68
C GLY A 49 16.03 14.85 9.76
N GLY A 50 16.23 16.10 10.16
CA GLY A 50 17.07 16.46 11.31
C GLY A 50 16.60 15.78 12.60
N ASP A 51 15.28 15.58 12.70
CA ASP A 51 14.51 14.87 13.73
C ASP A 51 14.65 13.33 13.69
N ARG A 52 15.46 12.79 12.76
CA ARG A 52 15.68 11.35 12.53
C ARG A 52 14.47 10.60 11.98
N GLN A 53 13.45 11.31 11.49
CA GLN A 53 12.29 10.70 10.84
C GLN A 53 12.51 10.55 9.34
N VAL A 54 11.81 9.60 8.75
CA VAL A 54 11.80 9.39 7.30
C VAL A 54 10.67 10.19 6.68
N TYR A 55 10.97 10.91 5.61
CA TYR A 55 10.00 11.69 4.85
C TYR A 55 9.98 11.25 3.39
N VAL A 56 8.80 11.31 2.79
CA VAL A 56 8.60 11.12 1.35
C VAL A 56 7.95 12.36 0.75
N HIS A 57 8.44 12.79 -0.40
CA HIS A 57 7.79 13.79 -1.24
C HIS A 57 7.51 13.17 -2.60
N VAL A 58 6.23 13.23 -2.99
CA VAL A 58 5.75 12.71 -4.28
C VAL A 58 5.37 13.90 -5.14
N HIS A 59 6.03 14.10 -6.27
CA HIS A 59 5.65 15.14 -7.22
C HIS A 59 4.27 14.84 -7.83
N GLY A 60 3.64 15.85 -8.43
CA GLY A 60 2.42 15.67 -9.22
C GLY A 60 2.59 14.53 -10.23
N LEU A 61 1.59 13.65 -10.26
CA LEU A 61 1.49 12.51 -11.17
C LEU A 61 0.19 12.64 -11.97
N ASP A 62 0.24 12.32 -13.25
CA ASP A 62 -0.96 12.27 -14.09
C ASP A 62 -1.86 11.09 -13.72
N ILE A 63 -1.25 9.98 -13.27
CA ILE A 63 -1.94 8.77 -12.83
C ILE A 63 -1.89 8.73 -11.30
N PRO A 64 -3.05 8.69 -10.60
CA PRO A 64 -3.08 8.63 -9.15
C PRO A 64 -2.51 7.31 -8.63
N ILE A 65 -1.72 7.38 -7.56
CA ILE A 65 -1.28 6.19 -6.84
C ILE A 65 -2.48 5.61 -6.07
N ARG A 66 -2.89 4.41 -6.46
CA ARG A 66 -3.98 3.66 -5.82
C ARG A 66 -3.46 2.32 -5.32
N ILE A 67 -3.87 1.95 -4.12
CA ILE A 67 -3.63 0.62 -3.56
C ILE A 67 -4.98 -0.05 -3.33
N LYS A 68 -5.11 -1.29 -3.79
CA LYS A 68 -6.27 -2.14 -3.56
C LYS A 68 -6.16 -2.78 -2.18
N GLU A 69 -7.14 -2.54 -1.34
CA GLU A 69 -7.39 -3.28 -0.11
C GLU A 69 -8.40 -4.40 -0.40
N GLU A 70 -8.17 -5.57 0.18
CA GLU A 70 -8.98 -6.75 -0.05
C GLU A 70 -9.29 -7.48 1.25
N ALA A 71 -10.50 -8.01 1.36
CA ALA A 71 -10.92 -8.89 2.45
C ALA A 71 -11.84 -9.99 1.90
N TYR A 72 -11.68 -11.21 2.38
CA TYR A 72 -12.55 -12.33 2.05
C TYR A 72 -13.54 -12.54 3.18
N GLU A 73 -14.83 -12.40 2.90
CA GLU A 73 -15.89 -12.79 3.82
C GLU A 73 -16.17 -14.28 3.64
N ASN A 74 -16.18 -15.02 4.75
CA ASN A 74 -16.22 -16.47 4.78
C ASN A 74 -17.43 -16.95 5.59
N GLU A 75 -18.09 -17.98 5.06
CA GLU A 75 -19.21 -18.63 5.71
C GLU A 75 -19.12 -20.15 5.58
N ARG A 76 -19.63 -20.85 6.60
CA ARG A 76 -19.71 -22.31 6.63
C ARG A 76 -21.17 -22.74 6.59
N TRP A 77 -21.42 -23.81 5.84
CA TRP A 77 -22.71 -24.47 5.81
C TRP A 77 -22.93 -25.28 7.08
N LEU A 78 -24.05 -25.04 7.75
CA LEU A 78 -24.54 -25.78 8.91
C LEU A 78 -25.87 -26.46 8.54
N PRO A 79 -26.13 -27.71 8.98
CA PRO A 79 -27.30 -28.48 8.56
C PRO A 79 -28.67 -27.82 8.74
N ILE A 80 -28.80 -26.94 9.74
CA ILE A 80 -30.08 -26.28 10.08
C ILE A 80 -30.12 -24.85 9.54
N GLU A 81 -28.99 -24.13 9.60
CA GLU A 81 -28.94 -22.68 9.30
C GLU A 81 -28.52 -22.37 7.86
N GLY A 82 -28.02 -23.37 7.12
CA GLY A 82 -27.38 -23.14 5.83
C GLY A 82 -26.04 -22.43 6.00
N PHE A 83 -25.64 -21.62 5.00
CA PHE A 83 -24.40 -20.84 5.10
C PHE A 83 -24.57 -19.73 6.13
N SER A 84 -23.64 -19.66 7.09
CA SER A 84 -23.62 -18.66 8.14
C SER A 84 -22.20 -18.19 8.46
N SER A 85 -22.11 -17.03 9.09
CA SER A 85 -20.87 -16.49 9.66
C SER A 85 -20.38 -17.24 10.92
N ARG A 86 -21.14 -18.24 11.41
CA ARG A 86 -20.72 -19.08 12.53
C ARG A 86 -19.74 -20.14 12.03
N LEU A 87 -18.46 -19.89 12.30
CA LEU A 87 -17.35 -20.74 11.89
C LEU A 87 -16.90 -21.66 13.03
N LEU A 88 -16.27 -22.78 12.68
CA LEU A 88 -15.65 -23.70 13.63
C LEU A 88 -14.36 -23.10 14.21
N PRO A 89 -13.90 -23.54 15.39
CA PRO A 89 -12.65 -23.04 15.98
C PRO A 89 -11.40 -23.22 15.10
N THR A 90 -11.41 -24.22 14.21
CA THR A 90 -10.32 -24.52 13.26
C THR A 90 -10.47 -23.83 11.91
N ASP A 91 -11.57 -23.11 11.69
CA ASP A 91 -11.79 -22.37 10.47
C ASP A 91 -10.98 -21.08 10.46
N ARG A 92 -10.89 -20.47 9.28
CA ARG A 92 -10.42 -19.10 9.11
C ARG A 92 -11.33 -18.09 9.79
N TYR A 93 -10.89 -16.84 9.86
CA TYR A 93 -11.71 -15.72 10.33
C TYR A 93 -12.91 -15.45 9.41
N HIS A 94 -14.01 -14.93 9.99
CA HIS A 94 -15.20 -14.54 9.21
C HIS A 94 -14.86 -13.54 8.11
N PHE A 95 -13.99 -12.57 8.39
CA PHE A 95 -13.31 -11.80 7.37
C PHE A 95 -11.82 -12.09 7.45
N SER A 96 -11.21 -12.45 6.32
CA SER A 96 -9.80 -12.87 6.31
C SER A 96 -9.02 -12.33 5.12
N ASN A 97 -7.69 -12.47 5.18
CA ASN A 97 -6.85 -12.43 3.98
C ASN A 97 -7.08 -13.70 3.13
N VAL A 98 -6.41 -13.78 1.98
CA VAL A 98 -6.64 -14.83 0.97
C VAL A 98 -6.47 -16.26 1.49
N ASP A 99 -5.50 -16.48 2.37
CA ASP A 99 -5.18 -17.79 2.94
C ASP A 99 -6.00 -18.12 4.21
N GLY A 100 -6.63 -17.11 4.83
CA GLY A 100 -7.45 -17.27 6.02
C GLY A 100 -6.72 -17.04 7.36
N THR A 101 -5.43 -16.69 7.33
CA THR A 101 -4.56 -16.65 8.53
C THR A 101 -4.67 -15.36 9.35
N VAL A 102 -5.20 -14.28 8.77
CA VAL A 102 -5.28 -12.95 9.41
C VAL A 102 -6.71 -12.43 9.39
N ASP A 103 -7.23 -11.98 10.54
CA ASP A 103 -8.51 -11.24 10.62
C ASP A 103 -8.41 -9.96 9.80
N ARG A 104 -9.26 -9.85 8.78
CA ARG A 104 -9.38 -8.69 7.90
C ARG A 104 -10.79 -8.12 7.90
N ASN A 105 -11.41 -8.04 9.08
CA ASN A 105 -12.69 -7.35 9.24
C ASN A 105 -12.64 -5.94 8.61
N ILE A 106 -13.52 -5.73 7.61
CA ILE A 106 -13.59 -4.51 6.80
C ILE A 106 -13.84 -3.25 7.64
N ASP A 107 -14.53 -3.38 8.78
CA ASP A 107 -14.82 -2.29 9.71
C ASP A 107 -13.61 -1.92 10.57
N LYS A 108 -12.56 -2.74 10.59
CA LYS A 108 -11.30 -2.50 11.32
C LYS A 108 -10.17 -2.04 10.42
N ILE A 109 -10.32 -2.13 9.09
CA ILE A 109 -9.30 -1.67 8.15
C ILE A 109 -9.25 -0.13 8.19
N ARG A 110 -8.05 0.42 8.38
CA ARG A 110 -7.79 1.85 8.48
C ARG A 110 -6.74 2.27 7.46
N LEU A 111 -6.79 3.53 7.05
CA LEU A 111 -5.74 4.12 6.24
C LEU A 111 -4.45 4.22 7.07
N PRO A 112 -3.28 3.98 6.47
CA PRO A 112 -2.03 3.94 7.22
C PRO A 112 -1.58 5.32 7.72
N SER A 113 -2.01 6.40 7.06
CA SER A 113 -1.75 7.78 7.48
C SER A 113 -2.72 8.75 6.80
N MET A 114 -2.68 10.01 7.22
CA MET A 114 -3.45 11.11 6.60
C MET A 114 -3.04 11.43 5.15
N ALA A 115 -1.93 10.86 4.68
CA ALA A 115 -1.51 10.97 3.28
C ALA A 115 -2.38 10.16 2.32
N TRP A 116 -3.23 9.28 2.86
CA TRP A 116 -4.12 8.43 2.10
C TRP A 116 -5.57 8.86 2.33
N GLN A 117 -6.41 8.61 1.33
CA GLN A 117 -7.86 8.74 1.43
C GLN A 117 -8.52 7.53 0.79
N TRP A 118 -9.70 7.17 1.28
CA TRP A 118 -10.51 6.16 0.61
C TRP A 118 -11.00 6.68 -0.74
N ASP A 119 -10.97 5.80 -1.73
CA ASP A 119 -11.40 6.03 -3.10
C ASP A 119 -12.58 5.10 -3.37
N GLY A 120 -13.78 5.59 -3.01
CA GLY A 120 -15.01 4.82 -3.01
C GLY A 120 -15.24 4.02 -1.72
N GLU A 121 -16.33 3.26 -1.72
CA GLU A 121 -16.72 2.34 -0.64
C GLU A 121 -16.25 0.90 -0.92
N TRP A 122 -16.39 0.04 0.08
CA TRP A 122 -16.23 -1.40 -0.11
C TRP A 122 -17.26 -1.91 -1.12
N GLN A 123 -16.78 -2.68 -2.10
CA GLN A 123 -17.59 -3.30 -3.13
C GLN A 123 -17.22 -4.77 -3.28
N LEU A 124 -18.15 -5.58 -3.80
CA LEU A 124 -17.86 -6.97 -4.11
C LEU A 124 -17.04 -7.06 -5.39
N ASP A 125 -16.01 -7.90 -5.37
CA ASP A 125 -15.32 -8.37 -6.57
C ASP A 125 -16.18 -9.47 -7.19
N LEU A 126 -16.88 -9.13 -8.27
CA LEU A 126 -17.79 -10.03 -8.98
C LEU A 126 -17.05 -10.83 -10.06
N THR A 127 -15.77 -11.11 -9.85
CA THR A 127 -14.97 -11.91 -10.76
C THR A 127 -14.18 -12.99 -10.04
N LEU A 128 -14.05 -14.15 -10.67
CA LEU A 128 -13.16 -15.24 -10.26
C LEU A 128 -12.33 -15.65 -11.46
N ASP A 129 -11.02 -15.44 -11.39
CA ASP A 129 -10.06 -15.74 -12.47
C ASP A 129 -10.48 -15.15 -13.83
N GLY A 130 -11.02 -13.92 -13.80
CA GLY A 130 -11.50 -13.19 -14.98
C GLY A 130 -12.89 -13.61 -15.47
N GLN A 131 -13.54 -14.61 -14.86
CA GLN A 131 -14.92 -14.98 -15.17
C GLN A 131 -15.91 -14.23 -14.27
N PRO A 132 -17.06 -13.79 -14.80
CA PRO A 132 -18.07 -13.11 -14.00
C PRO A 132 -18.72 -14.06 -12.97
N LEU A 133 -18.97 -13.53 -11.78
CA LEU A 133 -19.76 -14.17 -10.72
C LEU A 133 -21.19 -13.63 -10.72
N ASP A 134 -22.05 -14.30 -9.96
CA ASP A 134 -23.37 -13.79 -9.63
C ASP A 134 -23.27 -12.49 -8.82
N HIS A 135 -24.38 -11.73 -8.79
CA HIS A 135 -24.47 -10.40 -8.15
C HIS A 135 -24.07 -10.36 -6.66
N ASP A 136 -24.08 -11.50 -5.96
CA ASP A 136 -23.71 -11.62 -4.55
C ASP A 136 -22.23 -12.00 -4.33
N GLY A 137 -21.50 -12.31 -5.40
CA GLY A 137 -20.06 -12.55 -5.42
C GLY A 137 -19.62 -13.82 -4.69
N TRP A 138 -20.54 -14.72 -4.33
CA TRP A 138 -20.18 -15.94 -3.61
C TRP A 138 -19.46 -16.95 -4.50
N THR A 139 -18.43 -17.57 -3.94
CA THR A 139 -17.73 -18.72 -4.50
C THR A 139 -17.73 -19.84 -3.46
N TYR A 140 -17.74 -21.09 -3.92
CA TYR A 140 -18.03 -22.25 -3.09
C TYR A 140 -16.91 -23.28 -3.15
N ALA A 141 -16.63 -23.93 -2.03
CA ALA A 141 -15.65 -25.01 -1.94
C ALA A 141 -16.11 -26.12 -0.99
N VAL A 142 -15.46 -27.28 -1.07
CA VAL A 142 -15.71 -28.41 -0.16
C VAL A 142 -15.19 -28.16 1.25
N ASP A 143 -14.13 -27.36 1.38
CA ASP A 143 -13.59 -26.86 2.64
C ASP A 143 -12.69 -25.64 2.37
N PHE A 144 -12.26 -24.92 3.41
CA PHE A 144 -11.53 -23.66 3.27
C PHE A 144 -10.23 -23.72 2.45
N PRO A 145 -9.38 -24.75 2.59
CA PRO A 145 -8.13 -24.86 1.81
C PRO A 145 -8.34 -25.31 0.35
N ALA A 146 -9.55 -25.75 -0.01
CA ALA A 146 -9.84 -26.28 -1.34
C ALA A 146 -10.04 -25.16 -2.37
N THR A 147 -10.05 -25.55 -3.65
CA THR A 147 -10.34 -24.65 -4.76
C THR A 147 -11.80 -24.18 -4.72
N TYR A 148 -12.00 -22.90 -5.01
CA TYR A 148 -13.31 -22.27 -5.04
C TYR A 148 -13.88 -22.24 -6.46
N HIS A 149 -15.19 -22.41 -6.56
CA HIS A 149 -15.91 -22.41 -7.83
C HIS A 149 -17.10 -21.45 -7.77
N PRO A 150 -17.55 -20.88 -8.91
CA PRO A 150 -18.70 -19.97 -8.93
C PRO A 150 -20.00 -20.65 -8.50
N GLN A 151 -20.20 -21.91 -8.89
CA GLN A 151 -21.46 -22.62 -8.69
C GLN A 151 -21.44 -23.42 -7.40
N LYS A 152 -22.49 -23.26 -6.60
CA LYS A 152 -22.77 -24.13 -5.45
C LYS A 152 -23.08 -25.54 -5.93
N ASN A 153 -22.45 -26.54 -5.31
CA ASN A 153 -22.81 -27.95 -5.49
C ASN A 153 -23.16 -28.59 -4.14
N TRP A 154 -23.62 -29.84 -4.16
CA TRP A 154 -24.06 -30.56 -2.95
C TRP A 154 -22.92 -30.84 -1.96
N LYS A 155 -21.65 -30.83 -2.42
CA LYS A 155 -20.46 -30.99 -1.57
C LYS A 155 -19.95 -29.65 -1.03
N SER A 156 -20.55 -28.52 -1.40
CA SER A 156 -20.09 -27.20 -0.97
C SER A 156 -20.42 -26.98 0.51
N CYS A 157 -19.40 -27.10 1.36
CA CYS A 157 -19.52 -26.89 2.81
C CYS A 157 -19.07 -25.50 3.25
N VAL A 158 -18.37 -24.77 2.40
CA VAL A 158 -17.93 -23.38 2.68
C VAL A 158 -18.19 -22.50 1.47
N ARG A 159 -18.35 -21.20 1.73
CA ARG A 159 -18.36 -20.18 0.69
C ARG A 159 -17.54 -18.97 1.12
N ARG A 160 -17.03 -18.23 0.14
CA ARG A 160 -16.41 -16.93 0.37
C ARG A 160 -16.76 -15.94 -0.74
N ARG A 161 -16.80 -14.66 -0.41
CA ARG A 161 -16.85 -13.56 -1.38
C ARG A 161 -15.77 -12.54 -1.09
N LYS A 162 -15.30 -11.85 -2.11
CA LYS A 162 -14.17 -10.93 -2.01
C LYS A 162 -14.69 -9.50 -2.00
N TRP A 163 -14.35 -8.76 -0.95
CA TRP A 163 -14.57 -7.34 -0.83
C TRP A 163 -13.31 -6.59 -1.24
N VAL A 164 -13.49 -5.50 -1.97
CA VAL A 164 -12.40 -4.66 -2.45
C VAL A 164 -12.73 -3.20 -2.19
N ARG A 165 -11.72 -2.43 -1.80
CA ARG A 165 -11.80 -0.97 -1.68
C ARG A 165 -10.46 -0.40 -2.08
N PHE A 166 -10.44 0.78 -2.70
CA PHE A 166 -9.18 1.42 -3.06
C PHE A 166 -8.88 2.54 -2.09
N ARG A 167 -7.60 2.70 -1.75
CA ARG A 167 -7.10 3.92 -1.14
C ARG A 167 -6.18 4.63 -2.12
N ARG A 168 -6.28 5.95 -2.16
CA ARG A 168 -5.52 6.83 -3.03
C ARG A 168 -4.56 7.68 -2.21
N TYR A 169 -3.33 7.83 -2.69
CA TYR A 169 -2.36 8.75 -2.10
C TYR A 169 -2.70 10.20 -2.50
N CYS A 170 -2.76 11.10 -1.52
CA CYS A 170 -3.24 12.47 -1.69
C CYS A 170 -2.23 13.54 -1.26
N ALA A 171 -1.15 13.19 -0.56
CA ALA A 171 -0.10 14.15 -0.15
C ALA A 171 0.93 14.39 -1.26
N LEU A 172 0.45 14.84 -2.44
CA LEU A 172 1.29 15.21 -3.57
C LEU A 172 1.87 16.61 -3.38
N ASN A 173 3.06 16.86 -3.94
CA ASN A 173 3.79 18.12 -3.91
C ASN A 173 4.04 18.68 -2.48
N SER A 174 4.10 17.80 -1.49
CA SER A 174 4.42 18.13 -0.11
C SER A 174 5.24 17.00 0.52
N TRP A 175 6.03 17.33 1.52
CA TRP A 175 6.68 16.34 2.37
C TRP A 175 5.64 15.67 3.28
N CYS A 176 5.71 14.35 3.38
CA CYS A 176 4.93 13.54 4.30
C CYS A 176 5.86 12.73 5.17
N ALA A 177 5.68 12.81 6.49
CA ALA A 177 6.34 11.90 7.42
C ALA A 177 5.84 10.46 7.17
N VAL A 178 6.78 9.52 7.16
CA VAL A 178 6.48 8.10 7.20
C VAL A 178 6.30 7.72 8.67
N ALA A 179 5.23 6.99 8.98
CA ALA A 179 4.97 6.57 10.35
C ALA A 179 6.14 5.72 10.87
N PRO A 180 6.67 6.01 12.07
CA PRO A 180 7.77 5.24 12.64
C PRO A 180 7.31 3.82 12.98
N LEU A 181 8.20 2.83 12.86
CA LEU A 181 7.90 1.46 13.30
C LEU A 181 7.85 1.38 14.83
N HIS A 182 8.60 2.26 15.51
CA HIS A 182 8.67 2.33 16.98
C HIS A 182 8.21 3.70 17.50
N LYS A 183 7.58 3.71 18.68
CA LYS A 183 7.19 4.97 19.34
C LYS A 183 8.41 5.77 19.82
N ASP A 184 9.51 5.09 20.13
CA ASP A 184 10.76 5.69 20.59
C ASP A 184 11.68 5.94 19.38
N PRO A 185 11.96 7.21 19.01
CA PRO A 185 12.82 7.55 17.88
C PRO A 185 14.26 7.07 18.02
N THR A 186 14.72 6.75 19.24
CA THR A 186 16.07 6.22 19.46
C THR A 186 16.20 4.77 19.01
N GLN A 187 15.08 4.05 18.89
CA GLN A 187 15.04 2.68 18.38
C GLN A 187 15.07 2.62 16.84
N GLU A 188 14.93 3.77 16.17
CA GLU A 188 15.00 3.90 14.72
C GLU A 188 15.99 5.00 14.28
N PRO A 189 17.30 4.83 14.52
CA PRO A 189 18.29 5.82 14.14
C PRO A 189 18.62 5.70 12.65
N PHE A 190 17.68 6.04 11.76
CA PHE A 190 17.95 6.04 10.32
C PHE A 190 19.10 7.01 10.02
N ILE A 191 20.18 6.46 9.45
CA ILE A 191 21.37 7.23 9.04
C ILE A 191 21.46 7.40 7.53
N ASP A 192 20.68 6.63 6.77
CA ASP A 192 20.70 6.64 5.32
C ASP A 192 19.32 6.34 4.73
N VAL A 193 19.09 6.85 3.54
CA VAL A 193 17.96 6.50 2.67
C VAL A 193 18.45 6.47 1.23
N ALA A 194 18.08 5.41 0.52
CA ALA A 194 18.34 5.27 -0.90
C ALA A 194 17.05 4.83 -1.58
N ILE A 195 16.70 5.50 -2.67
CA ILE A 195 15.65 5.09 -3.60
C ILE A 195 16.30 4.79 -4.95
N ASN A 196 15.71 3.85 -5.70
CA ASN A 196 16.24 3.21 -6.91
C ASN A 196 17.23 2.06 -6.62
N GLY A 197 16.70 0.84 -6.44
CA GLY A 197 17.51 -0.37 -6.27
C GLY A 197 18.24 -0.81 -7.55
N SER A 198 18.03 -0.16 -8.70
CA SER A 198 18.58 -0.56 -9.99
C SER A 198 20.04 -0.13 -10.25
N SER A 199 20.63 0.70 -9.36
CA SER A 199 22.01 1.20 -9.48
C SER A 199 22.79 0.98 -8.19
N VAL A 200 22.87 -0.28 -7.74
CA VAL A 200 23.84 -0.64 -6.69
C VAL A 200 25.23 -0.70 -7.33
N PRO A 201 26.24 0.07 -6.86
CA PRO A 201 27.60 0.00 -7.41
C PRO A 201 28.11 -1.45 -7.39
N GLY A 202 28.40 -2.02 -8.57
CA GLY A 202 28.86 -3.40 -8.73
C GLY A 202 27.75 -4.45 -8.95
N ALA A 203 26.46 -4.09 -8.90
CA ALA A 203 25.37 -5.01 -9.24
C ALA A 203 25.06 -4.97 -10.75
N ALA A 204 24.56 -6.10 -11.27
CA ALA A 204 24.10 -6.17 -12.65
C ALA A 204 22.87 -5.26 -12.87
N PRO A 205 22.74 -4.63 -14.06
CA PRO A 205 21.53 -3.89 -14.42
C PRO A 205 20.29 -4.77 -14.26
N GLY A 206 19.29 -4.28 -13.53
CA GLY A 206 18.04 -5.00 -13.29
C GLY A 206 17.99 -5.86 -12.02
N LEU A 207 19.06 -5.91 -11.22
CA LEU A 207 18.98 -6.46 -9.88
C LEU A 207 18.09 -5.53 -9.02
N LEU A 208 16.98 -6.05 -8.51
CA LEU A 208 16.21 -5.40 -7.45
C LEU A 208 16.72 -5.97 -6.11
N LEU A 209 17.29 -5.11 -5.27
CA LEU A 209 17.46 -5.41 -3.84
C LEU A 209 16.12 -5.23 -3.12
#